data_AF-A0A965N7L8-F1
#
_entry.id   AF-A0A965N7L8-F1
#
_cell.length_a   1.000
_cell.length_b   1.000
_cell.length_c   1.000
_cell.angle_alpha   90.00
_cell.angle_beta   90.00
_cell.angle_gamma   90.00
#
_symmetry.space_group_name_H-M   'P 1'
#
loop_
_entity.id
_entity.type
_entity.pdbx_description
1 polymer ?
#
loop_
_entity_poly.entity_id
_entity_poly.type
_entity_poly.pdbx_seq_one_letter_code
_entity_poly.pdbx_strand_id
1 'polypeptide(L)'
;MATLVDRGYLTKDRQDRYHMPPSMRARWATDDVGQLLVASHPPMRALNERLQETVILGVLDRHFQVRVLSKLASPQEVRYDADASIPRPAYCTAMGRVLLAHRPKHE
;
A
#
# COMPACT_ATOMS: atom_id res chain seq x y z
N MET A 1 22.10 -14.45 -5.27
CA MET A 1 21.59 -13.99 -3.96
C MET A 1 22.66 -13.41 -3.03
N ALA A 2 23.94 -13.83 -3.12
CA ALA A 2 25.02 -13.32 -2.26
C ALA A 2 25.15 -11.78 -2.23
N THR A 3 25.05 -11.11 -3.38
CA THR A 3 25.15 -9.64 -3.47
C THR A 3 24.02 -8.88 -2.75
N LEU A 4 22.83 -9.46 -2.60
CA LEU A 4 21.72 -8.84 -1.87
C LEU A 4 21.88 -8.96 -0.35
N VAL A 5 22.50 -10.06 0.11
CA VAL A 5 22.88 -10.24 1.52
C VAL A 5 24.05 -9.32 1.87
N ASP A 6 25.05 -9.26 1.00
CA ASP A 6 26.23 -8.40 1.14
C ASP A 6 25.88 -6.91 1.24
N ARG A 7 24.90 -6.46 0.44
CA ARG A 7 24.37 -5.09 0.50
C ARG A 7 23.34 -4.86 1.61
N GLY A 8 23.07 -5.85 2.46
CA GLY A 8 22.16 -5.72 3.60
C GLY A 8 20.67 -5.62 3.24
N TYR A 9 20.29 -5.95 2.00
CA TYR A 9 18.88 -5.99 1.57
C TYR A 9 18.15 -7.25 2.08
N LEU A 10 18.90 -8.32 2.34
CA LEU A 10 18.40 -9.59 2.86
C LEU A 10 19.30 -10.11 3.98
N THR A 11 18.72 -10.78 4.96
CA THR A 11 19.43 -11.55 5.98
C THR A 11 19.13 -13.04 5.79
N LYS A 12 20.16 -13.89 5.83
CA LYS A 12 19.99 -15.34 5.81
C LYS A 12 19.82 -15.85 7.23
N ASP A 13 18.77 -16.60 7.52
CA ASP A 13 18.61 -17.27 8.81
C ASP A 13 19.43 -18.57 8.88
N ARG A 14 19.50 -19.19 10.07
CA ARG A 14 20.24 -20.45 10.29
C ARG A 14 19.63 -21.66 9.55
N GLN A 15 18.43 -21.52 8.99
CA GLN A 15 17.73 -22.53 8.20
C GLN A 15 17.83 -22.22 6.70
N ASP A 16 18.79 -21.40 6.31
CA ASP A 16 19.05 -21.00 4.92
C ASP A 16 17.93 -20.21 4.22
N ARG A 17 16.99 -19.64 4.99
CA ARG A 17 15.92 -18.79 4.46
C ARG A 17 16.32 -17.33 4.43
N TYR A 18 15.90 -16.63 3.39
CA TYR A 18 16.17 -15.20 3.22
C TYR A 18 15.00 -14.37 3.75
N HIS A 19 15.29 -13.43 4.63
CA HIS A 19 14.32 -12.51 5.21
C HIS A 19 14.77 -11.08 4.99
N MET A 20 13.82 -10.16 4.93
CA MET A 20 14.16 -8.73 4.93
C MET A 20 14.63 -8.31 6.35
N PRO A 21 15.74 -7.55 6.50
CA PRO A 21 16.24 -7.14 7.79
C PRO A 21 15.27 -6.21 8.54
N PRO A 22 15.18 -6.27 9.88
CA PRO A 22 14.37 -5.36 10.68
C PRO A 22 14.73 -3.87 10.50
N SER A 23 16.00 -3.55 10.25
CA SER A 23 16.46 -2.18 9.98
C SER A 23 15.90 -1.63 8.67
N MET A 24 15.77 -2.50 7.66
CA MET A 24 15.08 -2.15 6.43
C MET A 24 13.60 -1.88 6.75
N ARG A 25 12.96 -2.74 7.57
CA ARG A 25 11.62 -2.53 8.17
C ARG A 25 11.37 -1.16 8.78
N ALA A 26 12.27 -0.71 9.62
CA ALA A 26 12.15 0.61 10.21
C ALA A 26 12.30 1.74 9.17
N ARG A 27 13.12 1.56 8.13
CA ARG A 27 13.34 2.57 7.08
C ARG A 27 12.13 2.77 6.16
N TRP A 28 11.40 1.72 5.79
CA TRP A 28 10.13 1.90 5.05
C TRP A 28 8.95 2.25 5.94
N ALA A 29 9.13 2.32 7.26
CA ALA A 29 8.13 2.87 8.17
C ALA A 29 8.36 4.36 8.46
N THR A 30 9.49 4.93 8.03
CA THR A 30 9.89 6.32 8.34
C THR A 30 9.71 7.29 7.17
N ASP A 31 9.59 6.82 5.93
CA ASP A 31 9.15 7.68 4.83
C ASP A 31 7.64 7.99 4.91
N ASP A 32 7.19 9.02 4.19
CA ASP A 32 5.80 9.50 4.25
C ASP A 32 4.80 8.37 3.90
N VAL A 33 5.16 7.51 2.96
CA VAL A 33 4.35 6.36 2.55
C VAL A 33 4.26 5.33 3.67
N GLY A 34 5.39 5.02 4.32
CA GLY A 34 5.49 4.14 5.47
C GLY A 34 4.65 4.60 6.64
N GLN A 35 4.79 5.86 7.02
CA GLN A 35 4.01 6.47 8.10
C GLN A 35 2.51 6.42 7.77
N LEU A 36 2.13 6.74 6.53
CA LEU A 36 0.75 6.65 6.08
C LEU A 36 0.21 5.22 6.17
N LEU A 37 0.98 4.23 5.74
CA LEU A 37 0.60 2.81 5.83
C LEU A 37 0.37 2.39 7.29
N VAL A 38 1.29 2.72 8.19
CA VAL A 38 1.17 2.42 9.62
C VAL A 38 -0.06 3.09 10.23
N ALA A 39 -0.28 4.37 9.94
CA ALA A 39 -1.41 5.13 10.46
C ALA A 39 -2.77 4.65 9.89
N SER A 40 -2.79 4.23 8.63
CA SER A 40 -4.01 3.79 7.93
C SER A 40 -4.45 2.37 8.30
N HIS A 41 -3.53 1.51 8.75
CA HIS A 41 -3.85 0.09 8.93
C HIS A 41 -4.95 -0.17 9.98
N PRO A 42 -4.92 0.44 11.18
CA PRO A 42 -6.00 0.26 12.16
C PRO A 42 -7.40 0.67 11.64
N PRO A 43 -7.62 1.88 11.07
CA PRO A 43 -8.94 2.24 10.55
C PRO A 43 -9.35 1.41 9.32
N MET A 44 -8.41 1.04 8.44
CA MET A 44 -8.72 0.15 7.32
C MET A 44 -9.22 -1.21 7.79
N ARG A 45 -8.56 -1.80 8.80
CA ARG A 45 -8.97 -3.07 9.40
C ARG A 45 -10.36 -2.96 10.04
N ALA A 46 -10.60 -1.92 10.83
CA ALA A 46 -11.91 -1.69 11.44
C ALA A 46 -13.02 -1.55 10.40
N LEU A 47 -12.76 -0.90 9.26
CA LEU A 47 -13.72 -0.81 8.15
C LEU A 47 -13.95 -2.16 7.46
N ASN A 48 -12.89 -2.92 7.19
CA ASN A 48 -12.98 -4.24 6.57
C ASN A 48 -13.77 -5.22 7.45
N GLU A 49 -13.49 -5.24 8.76
CA GLU A 49 -14.20 -6.09 9.74
C GLU A 49 -15.66 -5.65 9.91
N ARG A 50 -15.94 -4.35 9.95
CA ARG A 50 -17.31 -3.85 10.12
C ARG A 50 -18.18 -4.02 8.88
N LEU A 51 -17.63 -3.72 7.70
CA LEU A 51 -18.38 -3.71 6.44
C LEU A 51 -18.31 -5.06 5.72
N GLN A 52 -17.37 -5.93 6.07
CA GLN A 52 -17.10 -7.19 5.37
C GLN A 52 -16.76 -6.97 3.89
N GLU A 53 -16.20 -5.80 3.55
CA GLU A 53 -15.89 -5.40 2.18
C GLU A 53 -14.41 -5.11 1.99
N THR A 54 -13.97 -5.14 0.73
CA THR A 54 -12.58 -4.80 0.36
C THR A 54 -12.30 -3.32 0.69
N VAL A 55 -11.22 -3.06 1.43
CA VAL A 55 -10.76 -1.71 1.76
C VAL A 55 -9.45 -1.44 1.04
N ILE A 56 -9.38 -0.33 0.29
CA ILE A 56 -8.22 0.05 -0.52
C ILE A 56 -7.75 1.43 -0.09
N LEU A 57 -6.45 1.55 0.17
CA LEU A 57 -5.76 2.82 0.34
C LEU A 57 -4.98 3.14 -0.93
N GLY A 58 -5.17 4.34 -1.46
CA GLY A 58 -4.40 4.82 -2.59
C GLY A 58 -4.04 6.29 -2.47
N VAL A 59 -3.05 6.68 -3.28
CA VAL A 59 -2.58 8.06 -3.40
C VAL A 59 -2.64 8.51 -4.86
N LEU A 60 -2.83 9.82 -5.06
CA LEU A 60 -2.78 10.44 -6.37
C LEU A 60 -1.32 10.75 -6.70
N ASP A 61 -0.86 10.32 -7.87
CA ASP A 61 0.45 10.74 -8.38
C ASP A 61 0.37 11.98 -9.27
N ARG A 62 1.55 12.47 -9.69
CA ARG A 62 1.70 13.65 -10.55
C ARG A 62 1.06 13.51 -11.94
N HIS A 63 0.75 12.29 -12.39
CA HIS A 63 0.14 12.00 -13.69
C HIS A 63 -1.37 11.73 -13.57
N PHE A 64 -1.97 12.14 -12.45
CA PHE A 64 -3.37 11.91 -12.13
C PHE A 64 -3.76 10.43 -12.15
N GLN A 65 -2.82 9.56 -11.80
CA GLN A 65 -3.09 8.14 -11.58
C GLN A 65 -3.25 7.88 -10.08
N VAL A 66 -4.19 7.01 -9.75
CA VAL A 66 -4.33 6.46 -8.41
C VAL A 66 -3.44 5.24 -8.30
N ARG A 67 -2.48 5.30 -7.39
CA ARG A 67 -1.62 4.19 -7.01
C ARG A 67 -2.13 3.59 -5.72
N VAL A 68 -2.39 2.28 -5.72
CA VAL A 68 -2.77 1.55 -4.50
C VAL A 68 -1.53 1.31 -3.65
N LEU A 69 -1.61 1.65 -2.37
CA LEU A 69 -0.54 1.42 -1.39
C LEU A 69 -0.82 0.20 -0.50
N SER A 70 -2.09 -0.02 -0.15
CA SER A 70 -2.51 -1.14 0.68
C SER A 70 -3.93 -1.57 0.32
N LYS A 71 -4.20 -2.86 0.50
CA LYS A 71 -5.49 -3.49 0.26
C LYS A 71 -5.75 -4.55 1.31
N LEU A 72 -6.91 -4.46 1.94
CA LEU A 72 -7.48 -5.54 2.74
C LEU A 72 -8.62 -6.14 1.93
N ALA A 73 -8.48 -7.42 1.56
CA ALA A 73 -9.51 -8.11 0.78
C ALA A 73 -10.77 -8.30 1.63
N SER A 74 -11.94 -8.29 0.98
CA SER A 74 -13.16 -8.75 1.64
C SER A 74 -12.96 -10.18 2.17
N PRO A 75 -13.46 -10.47 3.39
CA PRO A 75 -13.52 -11.83 3.94
C PRO A 75 -14.56 -12.73 3.25
N GLN A 76 -15.43 -12.17 2.39
CA GLN A 76 -16.43 -12.93 1.64
C GLN A 76 -15.78 -13.78 0.53
N GLU A 77 -16.36 -14.94 0.23
CA GLU A 77 -15.85 -15.85 -0.82
C GLU A 77 -15.93 -15.22 -2.22
N VAL A 78 -17.05 -14.56 -2.52
CA VAL A 78 -17.22 -13.81 -3.76
C VAL A 78 -16.82 -12.37 -3.50
N ARG A 79 -15.73 -11.93 -4.12
CA ARG A 79 -15.18 -10.61 -3.89
C ARG A 79 -14.67 -9.95 -5.15
N TYR A 80 -14.76 -8.63 -5.15
CA TYR A 80 -14.09 -7.80 -6.14
C TYR A 80 -12.60 -7.72 -5.81
N ASP A 81 -11.77 -8.36 -6.65
CA ASP A 81 -10.31 -8.38 -6.52
C ASP A 81 -9.65 -7.53 -7.62
N ALA A 82 -9.74 -6.21 -7.49
CA ALA A 82 -8.98 -5.33 -8.38
C ALA A 82 -7.48 -5.50 -8.15
N ASP A 83 -6.74 -5.75 -9.25
CA ASP A 83 -5.28 -5.76 -9.23
C ASP A 83 -4.75 -4.39 -8.75
N ALA A 84 -4.10 -4.42 -7.59
CA ALA A 84 -3.52 -3.25 -6.94
C ALA A 84 -2.20 -2.81 -7.58
N SER A 85 -1.60 -3.64 -8.43
CA SER A 85 -0.34 -3.33 -9.14
C SER A 85 -0.55 -2.38 -10.32
N ILE A 86 -1.78 -2.25 -10.82
CA ILE A 86 -2.11 -1.46 -12.01
C ILE A 86 -2.63 -0.08 -11.56
N PRO A 87 -1.89 1.02 -11.83
CA PRO A 87 -2.39 2.37 -11.60
C PRO A 87 -3.64 2.63 -12.44
N ARG A 88 -4.59 3.38 -11.89
CA ARG A 88 -5.84 3.73 -12.60
C ARG A 88 -5.98 5.23 -12.76
N PRO A 89 -6.46 5.73 -13.91
CA PRO A 89 -6.73 7.16 -14.04
C PRO A 89 -7.71 7.62 -12.96
N ALA A 90 -7.41 8.75 -12.31
CA ALA A 90 -8.17 9.20 -11.15
C ALA A 90 -9.64 9.48 -11.46
N TYR A 91 -9.95 9.96 -12.68
CA TYR A 91 -11.32 10.20 -13.11
C TYR A 91 -12.17 8.91 -13.22
N CYS A 92 -11.54 7.73 -13.36
CA CYS A 92 -12.22 6.44 -13.47
C CYS A 92 -12.62 5.84 -12.12
N THR A 93 -12.24 6.42 -10.98
CA THR A 93 -12.49 5.83 -9.65
C THR A 93 -13.11 6.84 -8.69
N ALA A 94 -13.95 6.36 -7.78
CA ALA A 94 -14.52 7.22 -6.73
C ALA A 94 -13.42 7.86 -5.88
N MET A 95 -12.45 7.06 -5.43
CA MET A 95 -11.27 7.52 -4.69
C MET A 95 -10.49 8.60 -5.46
N GLY A 96 -10.21 8.38 -6.75
CA GLY A 96 -9.49 9.34 -7.57
C GLY A 96 -10.22 10.67 -7.74
N ARG A 97 -11.55 10.64 -7.92
CA ARG A 97 -12.37 11.86 -7.96
C ARG A 97 -12.32 12.64 -6.65
N VAL A 98 -12.36 11.95 -5.50
CA VAL A 98 -12.21 12.59 -4.18
C VAL A 98 -10.82 13.21 -4.02
N LEU A 99 -9.76 12.50 -4.42
CA LEU A 99 -8.38 13.02 -4.37
C LEU A 99 -8.20 14.25 -5.27
N LEU A 100 -8.75 14.21 -6.49
CA LEU A 100 -8.72 15.35 -7.43
C LEU A 100 -9.47 16.57 -6.88
N ALA A 101 -10.59 16.36 -6.17
CA ALA A 101 -11.39 17.46 -5.61
C ALA A 101 -10.64 18.29 -4.55
N HIS A 102 -9.63 17.71 -3.90
CA HIS A 102 -8.84 18.35 -2.86
C HIS A 102 -7.46 18.81 -3.35
N ARG A 103 -7.17 18.73 -4.66
CA ARG A 103 -5.93 19.29 -5.20
C ARG A 103 -5.95 20.82 -5.12
N PRO A 104 -4.79 21.46 -4.87
CA PRO A 104 -4.64 22.89 -5.06
C PRO A 104 -5.00 23.28 -6.49
N LYS A 105 -5.80 24.34 -6.67
CA LYS A 105 -6.28 24.81 -7.97
C LYS A 105 -5.19 25.48 -8.83
N HIS A 106 -4.00 25.69 -8.26
CA HIS A 106 -2.87 26.36 -8.91
C HIS A 106 -1.56 25.66 -8.50
N GLU A 107 -1.14 24.70 -9.31
CA GLU A 107 0.26 24.27 -9.48
C GLU A 107 0.40 23.69 -10.89
#